data_AF-A0A9D2L4E9-F1
#
_entry.id   AF-A0A9D2L4E9-F1
#
_cell.length_a   1.000
_cell.length_b   1.000
_cell.length_c   1.000
_cell.angle_alpha   90.00
_cell.angle_beta   90.00
_cell.angle_gamma   90.00
#
_symmetry.space_group_name_H-M   'P 1'
#
loop_
_entity.id
_entity.type
_entity.pdbx_description
1 polymer ?
#
loop_
_entity_poly.entity_id
_entity_poly.type
_entity_poly.pdbx_seq_one_letter_code
_entity_poly.pdbx_strand_id
1 'polypeptide(L)'
;MEKKSYTVAIDLGSSNVVVLVGAKQENGSLSIEAVASKPVEGVNAGRIDNIEQAGNAIREAIAEVEEKLGVRITEAYAGISGEFVRCARHTDHVFTFDPQNGVNQGDVDALFDRMRNVQAPDDETIMERIPQHYLVDEAEEVRNPVGSFCKRLSSTFNFILCAKTPLQRLDMALRRLGVRSLGVFANALAAPEAVLTSDEKEEGVAVVDIGGGVTDVTVYYRGIPRYIATIPMGAKAINRDIRSQSIPEKHVESLKCKYGSAVAELAPDDKMIRVSGRTAREAKDILLRNLATVIEARATDIVEFVQQEIRESGYAERLAYGIVLTGGSAQLKDIDELFRRVTGMDVRIAAPEINLDEATRELVAGPAYVTAVGILLRGAGLGACNVIEDRSAAASRRPVNPMPPTQPFQPAQPRPYAPTRPVNTTQPKPVEQTQQAPQPEPEAEEMPETPETIATQATGSGKKERNWRNIFKKTLDKINEGFNAADDEEI
;
A
#
# COMPACT_ATOMS: atom_id res chain seq x y z
N MET A 1 4.16 -34.67 13.71
CA MET A 1 3.63 -33.59 12.87
C MET A 1 4.71 -33.25 11.88
N GLU A 2 4.38 -33.12 10.60
CA GLU A 2 5.33 -32.60 9.62
C GLU A 2 5.58 -31.11 9.88
N LYS A 3 6.81 -30.68 9.65
CA LYS A 3 7.20 -29.29 9.85
C LYS A 3 6.59 -28.46 8.72
N LYS A 4 5.47 -27.77 8.97
CA LYS A 4 4.84 -26.87 7.99
C LYS A 4 5.88 -25.88 7.47
N SER A 5 5.96 -25.79 6.15
CA SER A 5 6.88 -24.90 5.44
C SER A 5 6.16 -23.57 5.22
N TYR A 6 6.45 -22.59 6.08
CA TYR A 6 5.78 -21.28 6.02
C TYR A 6 6.51 -20.31 5.08
N THR A 7 5.75 -19.50 4.36
CA THR A 7 6.21 -18.26 3.76
C THR A 7 5.62 -17.10 4.57
N VAL A 8 6.42 -16.06 4.81
CA VAL A 8 5.99 -14.85 5.53
C VAL A 8 6.14 -13.65 4.59
N ALA A 9 5.08 -12.84 4.48
CA ALA A 9 5.05 -11.59 3.74
C ALA A 9 4.79 -10.41 4.68
N ILE A 10 5.51 -9.31 4.47
CA ILE A 10 5.33 -8.04 5.21
C ILE A 10 5.16 -6.91 4.19
N ASP A 11 3.95 -6.38 4.08
CA ASP A 11 3.67 -5.17 3.30
C ASP A 11 3.67 -3.95 4.24
N LEU A 12 4.65 -3.05 4.09
CA LEU A 12 4.75 -1.82 4.87
C LEU A 12 4.09 -0.64 4.14
N GLY A 13 2.77 -0.64 4.15
CA GLY A 13 1.98 0.46 3.61
C GLY A 13 2.12 1.75 4.45
N SER A 14 1.81 2.89 3.82
CA SER A 14 1.82 4.18 4.53
C SER A 14 0.71 4.36 5.56
N SER A 15 -0.32 3.50 5.59
CA SER A 15 -1.44 3.61 6.56
C SER A 15 -1.50 2.42 7.52
N ASN A 16 -1.18 1.22 7.03
CA ASN A 16 -1.10 0.01 7.83
C ASN A 16 0.11 -0.82 7.37
N VAL A 17 0.62 -1.66 8.25
CA VAL A 17 1.47 -2.81 7.91
C VAL A 17 0.60 -4.06 7.93
N VAL A 18 0.75 -4.90 6.91
CA VAL A 18 0.12 -6.22 6.86
C VAL A 18 1.21 -7.28 7.00
N VAL A 19 1.04 -8.19 7.96
CA VAL A 19 1.85 -9.40 8.08
C VAL A 19 0.96 -10.58 7.73
N LEU A 20 1.38 -11.35 6.73
CA LEU A 20 0.63 -12.48 6.19
C LEU A 20 1.54 -13.72 6.19
N VAL A 21 1.01 -14.84 6.65
CA VAL A 21 1.72 -16.13 6.67
C VAL A 21 0.87 -17.17 5.98
N GLY A 22 1.51 -17.90 5.07
CA GLY A 22 0.87 -19.01 4.37
C GLY A 22 1.75 -20.24 4.26
N ALA A 23 1.16 -21.35 3.84
CA ALA A 23 1.85 -22.61 3.61
C ALA A 23 1.46 -23.19 2.25
N LYS A 24 2.44 -23.76 1.54
CA LYS A 24 2.20 -24.38 0.23
C LYS A 24 1.51 -25.74 0.42
N GLN A 25 0.40 -25.92 -0.28
CA GLN A 25 -0.39 -27.15 -0.30
C GLN A 25 0.12 -28.13 -1.37
N GLU A 26 -0.25 -29.40 -1.27
CA GLU A 26 0.20 -30.47 -2.20
C GLU A 26 -0.23 -30.21 -3.65
N ASN A 27 -1.40 -29.61 -3.86
CA ASN A 27 -1.92 -29.19 -5.16
C ASN A 27 -1.19 -27.96 -5.76
N GLY A 28 -0.24 -27.36 -5.03
CA GLY A 28 0.51 -26.18 -5.42
C GLY A 28 -0.13 -24.84 -5.04
N SER A 29 -1.38 -24.80 -4.57
CA SER A 29 -2.00 -23.57 -4.06
C SER A 29 -1.43 -23.17 -2.69
N LEU A 30 -1.71 -21.95 -2.26
CA LEU A 30 -1.21 -21.41 -1.00
C LEU A 30 -2.36 -21.24 0.01
N SER A 31 -2.27 -21.89 1.17
CA SER A 31 -3.18 -21.62 2.28
C SER A 31 -2.74 -20.36 3.02
N ILE A 32 -3.71 -19.57 3.47
CA ILE A 32 -3.49 -18.48 4.44
C ILE A 32 -3.62 -19.06 5.85
N GLU A 33 -2.51 -19.12 6.56
CA GLU A 33 -2.43 -19.70 7.90
C GLU A 33 -2.68 -18.65 8.99
N ALA A 34 -2.24 -17.40 8.76
CA ALA A 34 -2.54 -16.27 9.63
C ALA A 34 -2.35 -14.92 8.91
N VAL A 35 -3.11 -13.92 9.34
CA VAL A 35 -2.98 -12.52 8.95
C VAL A 35 -3.08 -11.61 10.18
N ALA A 36 -2.35 -10.49 10.16
CA ALA A 36 -2.54 -9.36 11.04
C ALA A 36 -2.33 -8.05 10.26
N SER A 37 -3.09 -7.01 10.61
CA SER A 37 -2.95 -5.66 10.07
C SER A 37 -2.92 -4.65 11.21
N LYS A 38 -1.93 -3.75 11.23
CA LYS A 38 -1.78 -2.72 12.27
C LYS A 38 -1.59 -1.34 11.64
N PRO A 39 -2.17 -0.27 12.21
CA PRO A 39 -1.95 1.09 11.73
C PRO A 39 -0.47 1.49 11.87
N VAL A 40 0.01 2.29 10.92
CA VAL A 40 1.42 2.71 10.84
C VAL A 40 1.53 4.23 10.93
N GLU A 41 2.35 4.69 11.88
CA GLU A 41 2.90 6.04 11.89
C GLU A 41 4.35 6.03 11.38
N GLY A 42 4.89 7.20 11.05
CA GLY A 42 6.28 7.33 10.60
C GLY A 42 6.54 6.86 9.17
N VAL A 43 5.50 6.53 8.38
CA VAL A 43 5.61 6.22 6.95
C VAL A 43 4.73 7.16 6.11
N ASN A 44 5.34 7.80 5.11
CA ASN A 44 4.73 8.83 4.28
C ASN A 44 5.13 8.65 2.80
N ALA A 45 4.15 8.49 1.91
CA ALA A 45 4.37 8.19 0.49
C ALA A 45 5.42 7.07 0.26
N GLY A 46 5.34 5.99 1.06
CA GLY A 46 6.28 4.86 1.04
C GLY A 46 7.62 5.09 1.77
N ARG A 47 7.99 6.34 2.05
CA ARG A 47 9.22 6.69 2.77
C ARG A 47 9.05 6.45 4.27
N ILE A 48 9.96 5.69 4.87
CA ILE A 48 10.01 5.48 6.32
C ILE A 48 10.70 6.69 6.97
N ASP A 49 9.94 7.71 7.35
CA ASP A 49 10.48 8.90 8.01
C ASP A 49 10.94 8.58 9.45
N ASN A 50 10.22 7.71 10.18
CA ASN A 50 10.57 7.26 11.52
C ASN A 50 10.59 5.73 11.65
N ILE A 51 11.80 5.17 11.82
CA ILE A 51 12.05 3.72 11.90
C ILE A 51 11.47 3.11 13.20
N GLU A 52 11.41 3.85 14.31
CA GLU A 52 10.86 3.33 15.57
C GLU A 52 9.33 3.20 15.50
N GLN A 53 8.64 4.20 14.94
CA GLN A 53 7.19 4.14 14.74
C GLN A 53 6.79 3.00 13.79
N ALA A 54 7.48 2.89 12.64
CA ALA A 54 7.26 1.77 11.70
C ALA A 54 7.60 0.42 12.35
N GLY A 55 8.74 0.33 13.05
CA GLY A 55 9.20 -0.88 13.74
C GLY A 55 8.24 -1.37 14.83
N ASN A 56 7.58 -0.46 15.56
CA ASN A 56 6.57 -0.83 16.55
C ASN A 56 5.31 -1.42 15.91
N ALA A 57 4.79 -0.80 14.84
CA ALA A 57 3.64 -1.35 14.11
C ALA A 57 3.95 -2.74 13.50
N ILE A 58 5.14 -2.91 12.92
CA ILE A 58 5.60 -4.22 12.41
C ILE A 58 5.69 -5.24 13.56
N ARG A 59 6.26 -4.85 14.72
CA ARG A 59 6.37 -5.71 15.90
C ARG A 59 5.00 -6.19 16.39
N GLU A 60 4.02 -5.31 16.47
CA GLU A 60 2.65 -5.66 16.88
C GLU A 60 1.97 -6.61 15.89
N ALA A 61 2.16 -6.41 14.58
CA ALA A 61 1.59 -7.29 13.56
C ALA A 61 2.25 -8.67 13.55
N ILE A 62 3.57 -8.72 13.70
CA ILE A 62 4.33 -9.97 13.85
C ILE A 62 3.89 -10.73 15.11
N ALA A 63 3.84 -10.06 16.26
CA ALA A 63 3.49 -10.70 17.53
C ALA A 63 2.08 -11.35 17.51
N GLU A 64 1.10 -10.71 16.87
CA GLU A 64 -0.25 -11.28 16.73
C GLU A 64 -0.24 -12.57 15.87
N VAL A 65 0.57 -12.62 14.81
CA VAL A 65 0.70 -13.82 13.97
C VAL A 65 1.49 -14.91 14.66
N GLU A 66 2.58 -14.56 15.36
CA GLU A 66 3.39 -15.46 16.18
C GLU A 66 2.53 -16.13 17.27
N GLU A 67 1.67 -15.38 17.97
CA GLU A 67 0.75 -15.89 18.99
C GLU A 67 -0.28 -16.87 18.41
N LYS A 68 -0.89 -16.53 17.26
CA LYS A 68 -1.85 -17.39 16.54
C LYS A 68 -1.22 -18.73 16.17
N LEU A 69 -0.02 -18.70 15.58
CA LEU A 69 0.64 -19.89 15.03
C LEU A 69 1.49 -20.67 16.05
N GLY A 70 1.90 -20.06 17.17
CA GLY A 70 2.82 -20.68 18.13
C GLY A 70 4.26 -20.81 17.61
N VAL A 71 4.70 -19.84 16.80
CA VAL A 71 6.05 -19.78 16.21
C VAL A 71 6.67 -18.41 16.40
N ARG A 72 8.00 -18.32 16.33
CA ARG A 72 8.77 -17.09 16.19
C ARG A 72 9.18 -16.93 14.73
N ILE A 73 8.84 -15.81 14.13
CA ILE A 73 9.24 -15.42 12.77
C ILE A 73 10.67 -14.90 12.82
N THR A 74 11.57 -15.50 12.03
CA THR A 74 12.96 -15.04 11.91
C THR A 74 13.31 -14.56 10.50
N GLU A 75 12.48 -14.85 9.51
CA GLU A 75 12.69 -14.52 8.11
C GLU A 75 11.36 -14.13 7.46
N ALA A 76 11.41 -13.19 6.51
CA ALA A 76 10.25 -12.76 5.74
C ALA A 76 10.66 -12.21 4.36
N TYR A 77 9.72 -12.22 3.42
CA TYR A 77 9.73 -11.38 2.24
C TYR A 77 9.01 -10.07 2.54
N ALA A 78 9.44 -8.97 1.92
CA ALA A 78 8.83 -7.67 2.15
C ALA A 78 8.42 -6.95 0.86
N GLY A 79 7.43 -6.07 0.98
CA GLY A 79 7.03 -5.13 -0.06
C GLY A 79 7.70 -3.77 0.10
N ILE A 80 7.89 -3.07 -1.02
CA ILE A 80 8.23 -1.65 -1.03
C ILE A 80 7.52 -0.93 -2.19
N SER A 81 7.03 0.27 -1.92
CA SER A 81 6.45 1.20 -2.89
C SER A 81 6.90 2.62 -2.54
N GLY A 82 7.00 3.48 -3.55
CA GLY A 82 7.26 4.91 -3.43
C GLY A 82 7.80 5.49 -4.73
N GLU A 83 7.81 6.82 -4.87
CA GLU A 83 8.40 7.56 -6.02
C GLU A 83 9.86 7.18 -6.33
N PHE A 84 10.54 6.58 -5.35
CA PHE A 84 11.90 6.07 -5.43
C PHE A 84 12.02 4.67 -6.05
N VAL A 85 10.91 4.05 -6.47
CA VAL A 85 10.84 2.83 -7.28
C VAL A 85 10.43 3.22 -8.69
N ARG A 86 11.30 2.94 -9.68
CA ARG A 86 11.10 3.36 -11.08
C ARG A 86 11.49 2.28 -12.09
N CYS A 87 10.91 2.35 -13.28
CA CYS A 87 11.30 1.55 -14.44
C CYS A 87 12.30 2.34 -15.29
N ALA A 88 13.46 1.75 -15.61
CA ALA A 88 14.40 2.26 -16.59
C ALA A 88 14.48 1.30 -17.78
N ARG A 89 14.39 1.81 -19.00
CA ARG A 89 14.54 1.02 -20.22
C ARG A 89 16.01 1.07 -20.65
N HIS A 90 16.63 -0.08 -20.89
CA HIS A 90 17.99 -0.16 -21.44
C HIS A 90 18.03 -1.20 -22.56
N THR A 91 18.83 -0.94 -23.59
CA THR A 91 18.96 -1.79 -24.77
C THR A 91 20.44 -2.03 -25.02
N ASP A 92 20.82 -3.28 -25.20
CA ASP A 92 22.18 -3.71 -25.51
C ASP A 92 22.12 -4.80 -26.59
N HIS A 93 23.28 -5.22 -27.09
CA HIS A 93 23.43 -6.09 -28.23
C HIS A 93 24.66 -7.00 -28.14
N VAL A 94 24.62 -8.04 -28.96
CA VAL A 94 25.76 -8.90 -29.29
C VAL A 94 25.84 -9.06 -30.81
N PHE A 95 27.04 -9.40 -31.29
CA PHE A 95 27.21 -9.92 -32.64
C PHE A 95 26.99 -11.43 -32.62
N THR A 96 26.22 -11.94 -33.58
CA THR A 96 25.98 -13.38 -33.72
C THR A 96 27.28 -14.11 -34.06
N PHE A 97 27.55 -15.23 -33.39
CA PHE A 97 28.77 -16.00 -33.57
C PHE A 97 28.97 -16.49 -35.02
N ASP A 98 27.90 -16.95 -35.66
CA ASP A 98 27.91 -17.37 -37.07
C ASP A 98 26.66 -16.84 -37.80
N PRO A 99 26.75 -15.66 -38.46
CA PRO A 99 25.64 -15.07 -39.19
C PRO A 99 25.10 -15.94 -40.35
N GLN A 100 25.85 -16.96 -40.82
CA GLN A 100 25.40 -17.85 -41.90
C GLN A 100 24.54 -19.01 -41.40
N ASN A 101 24.63 -19.36 -40.11
CA ASN A 101 23.81 -20.38 -39.47
C ASN A 101 22.68 -19.79 -38.59
N GLY A 102 22.61 -18.45 -38.50
CA GLY A 102 21.61 -17.74 -37.73
C GLY A 102 21.91 -17.67 -36.23
N VAL A 103 21.09 -16.91 -35.51
CA VAL A 103 21.16 -16.77 -34.04
C VAL A 103 20.99 -18.15 -33.39
N ASN A 104 21.93 -18.51 -32.54
CA ASN A 104 21.86 -19.71 -31.71
C ASN A 104 21.61 -19.35 -30.23
N GLN A 105 21.37 -20.36 -29.39
CA GLN A 105 21.11 -20.14 -27.96
C GLN A 105 22.28 -19.46 -27.23
N GLY A 106 23.52 -19.73 -27.64
CA GLY A 106 24.72 -19.09 -27.07
C GLY A 106 24.80 -17.58 -27.34
N ASP A 107 24.30 -17.11 -28.50
CA ASP A 107 24.19 -15.68 -28.78
C ASP A 107 23.15 -15.02 -27.84
N VAL A 108 22.02 -15.70 -27.60
CA VAL A 108 20.98 -15.25 -26.68
C VAL A 108 21.48 -15.23 -25.23
N ASP A 109 22.18 -16.27 -24.80
CA ASP A 109 22.77 -16.38 -23.47
C ASP A 109 23.83 -15.30 -23.24
N ALA A 110 24.68 -15.03 -24.23
CA ALA A 110 25.69 -13.96 -24.17
C ALA A 110 25.05 -12.56 -24.01
N LEU A 111 23.92 -12.32 -24.68
CA LEU A 111 23.14 -11.09 -24.54
C LEU A 111 22.48 -10.98 -23.15
N PHE A 112 21.95 -12.07 -22.62
CA PHE A 112 21.45 -12.13 -21.24
C PHE A 112 22.55 -11.86 -20.20
N ASP A 113 23.76 -12.40 -20.41
CA ASP A 113 24.88 -12.19 -19.50
C ASP A 113 25.40 -10.74 -19.56
N ARG A 114 25.42 -10.09 -20.73
CA ARG A 114 25.62 -8.63 -20.85
C ARG A 114 24.59 -7.85 -20.01
N MET A 115 23.30 -8.13 -20.21
CA MET A 115 22.20 -7.49 -19.46
C MET A 115 22.23 -7.75 -17.94
N ARG A 116 22.77 -8.92 -17.53
CA ARG A 116 22.98 -9.25 -16.11
C ARG A 116 24.10 -8.39 -15.50
N ASN A 117 25.14 -8.09 -16.28
CA ASN A 117 26.29 -7.30 -15.85
C ASN A 117 26.06 -5.78 -15.84
N VAL A 118 24.95 -5.29 -16.42
CA VAL A 118 24.50 -3.89 -16.28
C VAL A 118 24.37 -3.55 -14.79
N GLN A 119 25.07 -2.49 -14.39
CA GLN A 119 25.09 -1.98 -13.02
C GLN A 119 23.96 -0.97 -12.78
N ALA A 120 23.54 -0.84 -11.53
CA ALA A 120 22.67 0.24 -11.10
C ALA A 120 23.48 1.53 -10.90
N PRO A 121 22.84 2.72 -10.96
CA PRO A 121 23.43 3.95 -10.40
C PRO A 121 23.88 3.79 -8.94
N ASP A 122 24.85 4.58 -8.51
CA ASP A 122 25.52 4.45 -7.20
C ASP A 122 24.58 4.57 -5.99
N ASP A 123 23.43 5.25 -6.13
CA ASP A 123 22.42 5.41 -5.09
C ASP A 123 21.19 4.48 -5.26
N GLU A 124 21.19 3.60 -6.27
CA GLU A 124 20.07 2.71 -6.60
C GLU A 124 20.45 1.22 -6.63
N THR A 125 19.44 0.36 -6.55
CA THR A 125 19.57 -1.10 -6.64
C THR A 125 18.62 -1.62 -7.70
N ILE A 126 19.13 -2.43 -8.64
CA ILE A 126 18.28 -3.22 -9.55
C ILE A 126 17.58 -4.31 -8.74
N MET A 127 16.28 -4.13 -8.53
CA MET A 127 15.40 -5.13 -7.90
C MET A 127 15.07 -6.27 -8.87
N GLU A 128 14.80 -5.93 -10.13
CA GLU A 128 14.32 -6.89 -11.13
C GLU A 128 14.78 -6.49 -12.54
N ARG A 129 15.01 -7.48 -13.42
CA ARG A 129 15.41 -7.32 -14.82
C ARG A 129 14.40 -8.05 -15.69
N ILE A 130 13.62 -7.32 -16.49
CA ILE A 130 12.46 -7.84 -17.22
C ILE A 130 12.72 -7.73 -18.73
N PRO A 131 13.08 -8.83 -19.42
CA PRO A 131 13.27 -8.83 -20.87
C PRO A 131 11.99 -8.41 -21.60
N GLN A 132 12.10 -7.56 -22.62
CA GLN A 132 10.93 -7.00 -23.32
C GLN A 132 10.70 -7.60 -24.70
N HIS A 133 11.74 -7.62 -25.53
CA HIS A 133 11.78 -8.20 -26.87
C HIS A 133 13.21 -8.24 -27.39
N TYR A 134 13.44 -8.97 -28.48
CA TYR A 134 14.67 -8.94 -29.26
C TYR A 134 14.47 -8.15 -30.54
N LEU A 135 15.52 -7.50 -31.02
CA LEU A 135 15.58 -6.94 -32.37
C LEU A 135 16.66 -7.64 -33.19
N VAL A 136 16.28 -7.99 -34.43
CA VAL A 136 17.10 -8.65 -35.44
C VAL A 136 17.55 -7.57 -36.44
N ASP A 137 18.87 -7.30 -36.51
CA ASP A 137 19.49 -6.23 -37.32
C ASP A 137 18.75 -4.86 -37.21
N GLU A 138 18.32 -4.50 -35.99
CA GLU A 138 17.60 -3.26 -35.63
C GLU A 138 16.22 -3.03 -36.28
N ALA A 139 15.78 -3.91 -37.20
CA ALA A 139 14.59 -3.70 -38.01
C ALA A 139 13.36 -4.51 -37.58
N GLU A 140 13.55 -5.74 -37.06
CA GLU A 140 12.45 -6.67 -36.78
C GLU A 140 12.38 -7.06 -35.29
N GLU A 141 11.23 -6.83 -34.65
CA GLU A 141 10.95 -7.25 -33.26
C GLU A 141 10.49 -8.72 -33.21
N VAL A 142 11.23 -9.57 -32.51
CA VAL A 142 10.92 -11.01 -32.36
C VAL A 142 10.83 -11.45 -30.90
N ARG A 143 9.91 -12.39 -30.60
CA ARG A 143 9.71 -12.97 -29.24
C ARG A 143 10.77 -14.03 -28.91
N ASN A 144 11.21 -14.80 -29.91
CA ASN A 144 12.32 -15.73 -29.82
C ASN A 144 13.21 -15.50 -31.05
N PRO A 145 14.50 -15.13 -30.88
CA PRO A 145 15.38 -14.84 -32.00
C PRO A 145 16.12 -16.09 -32.52
N VAL A 146 16.08 -17.23 -31.81
CA VAL A 146 16.83 -18.43 -32.20
C VAL A 146 16.34 -18.94 -33.57
N GLY A 147 17.28 -19.07 -34.52
CA GLY A 147 17.00 -19.41 -35.92
C GLY A 147 16.77 -18.20 -36.84
N SER A 148 16.67 -16.97 -36.32
CA SER A 148 16.65 -15.76 -37.16
C SER A 148 18.04 -15.46 -37.71
N PHE A 149 18.11 -14.93 -38.94
CA PHE A 149 19.35 -14.49 -39.54
C PHE A 149 19.56 -12.99 -39.28
N CYS A 150 20.53 -12.65 -38.44
CA CYS A 150 21.09 -11.31 -38.33
C CYS A 150 22.60 -11.36 -38.18
N LYS A 151 23.25 -10.19 -38.22
CA LYS A 151 24.62 -10.00 -37.73
C LYS A 151 24.62 -9.44 -36.31
N ARG A 152 23.61 -8.62 -35.99
CA ARG A 152 23.43 -8.00 -34.68
C ARG A 152 22.12 -8.47 -34.05
N LEU A 153 22.23 -9.07 -32.87
CA LEU A 153 21.10 -9.38 -32.02
C LEU A 153 21.05 -8.35 -30.89
N SER A 154 19.96 -7.60 -30.79
CA SER A 154 19.73 -6.65 -29.71
C SER A 154 18.56 -7.11 -28.84
N SER A 155 18.49 -6.62 -27.60
CA SER A 155 17.31 -6.78 -26.76
C SER A 155 17.10 -5.56 -25.90
N THR A 156 15.85 -5.20 -25.65
CA THR A 156 15.49 -4.26 -24.59
C THR A 156 15.16 -5.03 -23.32
N PHE A 157 15.65 -4.52 -22.20
CA PHE A 157 15.25 -4.91 -20.85
C PHE A 157 14.67 -3.70 -20.12
N ASN A 158 13.63 -3.96 -19.31
CA ASN A 158 13.17 -3.03 -18.29
C ASN A 158 13.85 -3.37 -16.97
N PHE A 159 14.64 -2.44 -16.45
CA PHE A 159 15.30 -2.53 -15.15
C PHE A 159 14.43 -1.84 -14.11
N ILE A 160 14.11 -2.58 -13.06
CA ILE A 160 13.30 -2.09 -11.95
C ILE A 160 14.25 -1.63 -10.88
N LEU A 161 14.33 -0.32 -10.68
CA LEU A 161 15.31 0.35 -9.84
C LEU A 161 14.62 0.86 -8.58
N CYS A 162 15.30 0.73 -7.44
CA CYS A 162 14.89 1.36 -6.20
C CYS A 162 16.07 2.05 -5.52
N ALA A 163 15.88 3.26 -5.01
CA ALA A 163 16.89 3.93 -4.21
C ALA A 163 17.34 3.08 -3.00
N LYS A 164 18.64 3.09 -2.69
CA LYS A 164 19.25 2.30 -1.62
C LYS A 164 18.73 2.67 -0.23
N THR A 165 18.50 3.96 0.03
CA THR A 165 18.10 4.44 1.37
C THR A 165 16.75 3.89 1.85
N PRO A 166 15.65 3.91 1.07
CA PRO A 166 14.41 3.21 1.42
C PRO A 166 14.60 1.73 1.76
N LEU A 167 15.31 0.97 0.93
CA LEU A 167 15.61 -0.45 1.17
C LEU A 167 16.38 -0.67 2.48
N GLN A 168 17.42 0.13 2.71
CA GLN A 168 18.21 0.09 3.95
C GLN A 168 17.35 0.39 5.18
N ARG A 169 16.43 1.37 5.11
CA ARG A 169 15.56 1.71 6.25
C ARG A 169 14.53 0.62 6.55
N LEU A 170 14.01 -0.05 5.53
CA LEU A 170 13.14 -1.22 5.68
C LEU A 170 13.89 -2.41 6.31
N ASP A 171 15.06 -2.75 5.77
CA ASP A 171 15.94 -3.80 6.32
C ASP A 171 16.35 -3.50 7.78
N MET A 172 16.69 -2.25 8.11
CA MET A 172 16.96 -1.83 9.49
C MET A 172 15.74 -1.99 10.41
N ALA A 173 14.53 -1.66 9.94
CA ALA A 173 13.30 -1.83 10.73
C ALA A 173 13.05 -3.31 11.05
N LEU A 174 13.21 -4.20 10.06
CA LEU A 174 13.04 -5.65 10.24
C LEU A 174 14.13 -6.26 11.13
N ARG A 175 15.40 -5.90 10.92
CA ARG A 175 16.53 -6.42 11.71
C ARG A 175 16.45 -6.06 13.20
N ARG A 176 15.91 -4.88 13.54
CA ARG A 176 15.64 -4.48 14.95
C ARG A 176 14.62 -5.39 15.66
N LEU A 177 13.86 -6.19 14.91
CA LEU A 177 12.89 -7.17 15.43
C LEU A 177 13.42 -8.61 15.42
N GLY A 178 14.67 -8.82 14.96
CA GLY A 178 15.24 -10.15 14.74
C GLY A 178 14.76 -10.82 13.46
N VAL A 179 14.17 -10.07 12.52
CA VAL A 179 13.68 -10.60 11.24
C VAL A 179 14.64 -10.25 10.12
N ARG A 180 15.11 -11.28 9.41
CA ARG A 180 15.96 -11.14 8.22
C ARG A 180 15.08 -11.07 6.96
N SER A 181 15.26 -10.04 6.14
CA SER A 181 14.64 -10.02 4.81
C SER A 181 15.29 -11.08 3.92
N LEU A 182 14.47 -11.93 3.30
CA LEU A 182 14.90 -12.88 2.25
C LEU A 182 14.91 -12.24 0.86
N GLY A 183 14.10 -11.20 0.68
CA GLY A 183 13.93 -10.49 -0.57
C GLY A 183 12.91 -9.36 -0.39
N VAL A 184 13.07 -8.30 -1.18
CA VAL A 184 12.14 -7.17 -1.22
C VAL A 184 11.62 -7.06 -2.64
N PHE A 185 10.29 -7.01 -2.81
CA PHE A 185 9.64 -6.84 -4.11
C PHE A 185 9.10 -5.41 -4.24
N ALA A 186 9.10 -4.87 -5.45
CA ALA A 186 8.30 -3.70 -5.76
C ALA A 186 6.81 -4.07 -5.68
N ASN A 187 6.01 -3.36 -4.90
CA ASN A 187 4.59 -3.66 -4.70
C ASN A 187 3.82 -3.66 -6.03
N ALA A 188 4.14 -2.72 -6.92
CA ALA A 188 3.68 -2.65 -8.30
C ALA A 188 3.82 -4.00 -9.07
N LEU A 189 4.87 -4.79 -8.80
CA LEU A 189 5.10 -6.11 -9.43
C LEU A 189 4.62 -7.28 -8.57
N ALA A 190 4.26 -7.05 -7.32
CA ALA A 190 3.73 -8.07 -6.43
C ALA A 190 2.21 -8.15 -6.54
N ALA A 191 1.50 -7.02 -6.42
CA ALA A 191 0.05 -6.93 -6.46
C ALA A 191 -0.60 -7.64 -7.66
N PRO A 192 -0.10 -7.52 -8.92
CA PRO A 192 -0.68 -8.18 -10.08
C PRO A 192 -0.73 -9.71 -9.99
N GLU A 193 0.21 -10.34 -9.27
CA GLU A 193 0.28 -11.80 -9.15
C GLU A 193 -0.87 -12.41 -8.33
N ALA A 194 -1.58 -11.60 -7.54
CA ALA A 194 -2.74 -12.05 -6.78
C ALA A 194 -4.10 -11.82 -7.49
N VAL A 195 -4.12 -11.02 -8.58
CA VAL A 195 -5.37 -10.50 -9.19
C VAL A 195 -5.47 -10.64 -10.71
N LEU A 196 -4.38 -10.85 -11.44
CA LEU A 196 -4.39 -11.00 -12.90
C LEU A 196 -4.29 -12.46 -13.36
N THR A 197 -5.23 -12.84 -14.22
CA THR A 197 -5.19 -14.10 -14.99
C THR A 197 -4.10 -14.08 -16.07
N SER A 198 -3.79 -15.23 -16.66
CA SER A 198 -2.89 -15.34 -17.83
C SER A 198 -3.36 -14.48 -19.00
N ASP A 199 -4.67 -14.48 -19.24
CA ASP A 199 -5.28 -13.93 -20.44
C ASP A 199 -5.30 -12.40 -20.35
N GLU A 200 -5.58 -11.85 -19.17
CA GLU A 200 -5.40 -10.43 -18.87
C GLU A 200 -3.95 -9.96 -19.06
N LYS A 201 -2.96 -10.77 -18.65
CA LYS A 201 -1.54 -10.44 -18.85
C LYS A 201 -1.11 -10.51 -20.32
N GLU A 202 -1.68 -11.41 -21.13
CA GLU A 202 -1.34 -11.56 -22.55
C GLU A 202 -2.03 -10.49 -23.43
N GLU A 203 -3.35 -10.32 -23.31
CA GLU A 203 -4.13 -9.37 -24.14
C GLU A 203 -4.01 -7.90 -23.69
N GLY A 204 -3.61 -7.68 -22.43
CA GLY A 204 -3.18 -6.39 -21.92
C GLY A 204 -4.15 -5.75 -20.91
N VAL A 205 -3.56 -5.25 -19.82
CA VAL A 205 -4.28 -4.72 -18.65
C VAL A 205 -3.40 -3.78 -17.84
N ALA A 206 -3.99 -2.78 -17.19
CA ALA A 206 -3.32 -1.99 -16.16
C ALA A 206 -3.84 -2.35 -14.75
N VAL A 207 -2.94 -2.66 -13.82
CA VAL A 207 -3.26 -2.80 -12.39
C VAL A 207 -2.94 -1.49 -11.69
N VAL A 208 -3.86 -1.03 -10.84
CA VAL A 208 -3.75 0.22 -10.10
C VAL A 208 -4.04 -0.04 -8.61
N ASP A 209 -3.00 -0.10 -7.79
CA ASP A 209 -3.14 -0.20 -6.32
C ASP A 209 -3.24 1.21 -5.73
N ILE A 210 -4.44 1.60 -5.32
CA ILE A 210 -4.69 2.90 -4.69
C ILE A 210 -4.46 2.76 -3.18
N GLY A 211 -3.20 2.84 -2.79
CA GLY A 211 -2.74 2.75 -1.42
C GLY A 211 -3.04 3.99 -0.55
N GLY A 212 -2.49 3.95 0.66
CA GLY A 212 -2.68 5.03 1.63
C GLY A 212 -1.90 6.31 1.31
N GLY A 213 -0.63 6.19 0.93
CA GLY A 213 0.25 7.34 0.66
C GLY A 213 0.66 7.50 -0.81
N VAL A 214 0.40 6.46 -1.61
CA VAL A 214 0.90 6.25 -2.96
C VAL A 214 -0.18 5.55 -3.79
N THR A 215 -0.08 5.63 -5.11
CA THR A 215 -0.82 4.79 -6.05
C THR A 215 0.18 4.13 -6.99
N ASP A 216 0.27 2.79 -6.94
CA ASP A 216 1.15 2.03 -7.83
C ASP A 216 0.39 1.72 -9.14
N VAL A 217 1.07 1.86 -10.28
CA VAL A 217 0.54 1.53 -11.61
C VAL A 217 1.46 0.51 -12.26
N THR A 218 0.88 -0.57 -12.80
CA THR A 218 1.62 -1.59 -13.57
C THR A 218 0.86 -1.96 -14.82
N VAL A 219 1.53 -1.96 -15.96
CA VAL A 219 0.95 -2.35 -17.26
C VAL A 219 1.53 -3.68 -17.71
N TYR A 220 0.67 -4.64 -18.01
CA TYR A 220 1.02 -5.90 -18.69
C TYR A 220 0.55 -5.88 -20.14
N TYR A 221 1.30 -6.53 -21.02
CA TYR A 221 0.89 -6.87 -22.39
C TYR A 221 1.85 -7.93 -22.96
N ARG A 222 1.32 -8.96 -23.62
CA ARG A 222 2.03 -10.19 -24.06
C ARG A 222 2.74 -10.93 -22.91
N GLY A 223 2.06 -11.03 -21.77
CA GLY A 223 2.43 -11.90 -20.66
C GLY A 223 3.49 -11.35 -19.71
N ILE A 224 4.01 -10.14 -19.98
CA ILE A 224 5.11 -9.54 -19.20
C ILE A 224 4.81 -8.10 -18.77
N PRO A 225 5.40 -7.63 -17.64
CA PRO A 225 5.33 -6.24 -17.25
C PRO A 225 6.05 -5.35 -18.27
N ARG A 226 5.30 -4.41 -18.85
CA ARG A 226 5.78 -3.44 -19.84
C ARG A 226 6.16 -2.10 -19.23
N TYR A 227 5.53 -1.76 -18.12
CA TYR A 227 5.73 -0.48 -17.44
C TYR A 227 5.32 -0.60 -15.97
N ILE A 228 6.05 0.07 -15.08
CA ILE A 228 5.59 0.36 -13.72
C ILE A 228 5.89 1.83 -13.37
N ALA A 229 5.03 2.42 -12.55
CA ALA A 229 5.24 3.73 -11.95
C ALA A 229 4.61 3.80 -10.55
N THR A 230 5.11 4.72 -9.72
CA THR A 230 4.52 5.01 -8.40
C THR A 230 4.18 6.50 -8.31
N ILE A 231 2.90 6.81 -8.17
CA ILE A 231 2.43 8.18 -7.96
C ILE A 231 2.45 8.46 -6.45
N PRO A 232 3.11 9.53 -5.95
CA PRO A 232 3.16 9.86 -4.52
C PRO A 232 1.86 10.50 -4.00
N MET A 233 0.72 9.93 -4.36
CA MET A 233 -0.62 10.35 -3.94
C MET A 233 -1.53 9.13 -3.74
N GLY A 234 -2.24 9.08 -2.62
CA GLY A 234 -3.22 8.04 -2.29
C GLY A 234 -4.25 8.56 -1.28
N ALA A 235 -4.95 7.68 -0.56
CA ALA A 235 -6.05 8.06 0.35
C ALA A 235 -5.71 9.13 1.41
N LYS A 236 -4.47 9.26 1.87
CA LYS A 236 -4.04 10.34 2.79
C LYS A 236 -4.22 11.74 2.19
N ALA A 237 -4.16 11.87 0.86
CA ALA A 237 -4.45 13.13 0.18
C ALA A 237 -5.96 13.46 0.24
N ILE A 238 -6.83 12.46 0.05
CA ILE A 238 -8.28 12.59 0.24
C ILE A 238 -8.59 12.98 1.69
N ASN A 239 -7.98 12.32 2.67
CA ASN A 239 -8.14 12.64 4.09
C ASN A 239 -7.80 14.09 4.42
N ARG A 240 -6.68 14.60 3.90
CA ARG A 240 -6.25 16.00 4.09
C ARG A 240 -7.27 16.99 3.54
N ASP A 241 -7.89 16.67 2.41
CA ASP A 241 -8.85 17.55 1.76
C ASP A 241 -10.22 17.48 2.47
N ILE A 242 -10.66 16.30 2.94
CA ILE A 242 -11.79 16.16 3.88
C ILE A 242 -11.56 17.01 5.14
N ARG A 243 -10.36 16.92 5.75
CA ARG A 243 -9.99 17.70 6.94
C ARG A 243 -10.08 19.21 6.72
N SER A 244 -9.86 19.69 5.50
CA SER A 244 -9.98 21.13 5.15
C SER A 244 -11.41 21.67 5.39
N GLN A 245 -12.43 20.80 5.39
CA GLN A 245 -13.82 21.12 5.73
C GLN A 245 -14.05 21.33 7.25
N SER A 246 -13.00 21.69 8.00
CA SER A 246 -13.03 21.84 9.47
C SER A 246 -13.43 20.56 10.22
N ILE A 247 -13.19 19.38 9.62
CA ILE A 247 -13.48 18.08 10.23
C ILE A 247 -12.30 17.69 11.14
N PRO A 248 -12.53 17.34 12.42
CA PRO A 248 -11.46 16.85 13.30
C PRO A 248 -10.82 15.55 12.80
N GLU A 249 -9.48 15.45 12.84
CA GLU A 249 -8.69 14.30 12.35
C GLU A 249 -9.28 12.94 12.75
N LYS A 250 -9.63 12.77 14.03
CA LYS A 250 -10.26 11.56 14.62
C LYS A 250 -11.54 11.07 13.90
N HIS A 251 -12.16 11.90 13.07
CA HIS A 251 -13.37 11.57 12.32
C HIS A 251 -13.11 11.38 10.82
N VAL A 252 -12.02 11.91 10.26
CA VAL A 252 -11.75 11.97 8.81
C VAL A 252 -11.84 10.59 8.15
N GLU A 253 -11.07 9.61 8.64
CA GLU A 253 -11.05 8.25 8.07
C GLU A 253 -12.42 7.57 8.21
N SER A 254 -13.05 7.68 9.39
CA SER A 254 -14.36 7.04 9.64
C SER A 254 -15.48 7.63 8.77
N LEU A 255 -15.41 8.94 8.46
CA LEU A 255 -16.36 9.61 7.58
C LEU A 255 -16.16 9.18 6.12
N LYS A 256 -14.92 9.14 5.64
CA LYS A 256 -14.58 8.65 4.31
C LYS A 256 -15.08 7.20 4.11
N CYS A 257 -14.76 6.30 5.03
CA CYS A 257 -15.09 4.88 4.88
C CYS A 257 -16.57 4.56 5.08
N LYS A 258 -17.34 5.34 5.85
CA LYS A 258 -18.77 5.10 6.10
C LYS A 258 -19.71 5.83 5.14
N TYR A 259 -19.29 6.98 4.62
CA TYR A 259 -20.17 7.90 3.90
C TYR A 259 -19.54 8.55 2.67
N GLY A 260 -18.27 8.25 2.37
CA GLY A 260 -17.59 8.75 1.19
C GLY A 260 -18.13 8.10 -0.09
N SER A 261 -18.09 8.88 -1.17
CA SER A 261 -18.31 8.44 -2.55
C SER A 261 -17.31 9.20 -3.42
N ALA A 262 -16.79 8.54 -4.45
CA ALA A 262 -15.91 9.12 -5.45
C ALA A 262 -16.65 9.90 -6.54
N VAL A 263 -17.99 9.86 -6.58
CA VAL A 263 -18.82 10.56 -7.58
C VAL A 263 -19.96 11.30 -6.86
N ALA A 264 -19.83 12.63 -6.71
CA ALA A 264 -20.75 13.42 -5.89
C ALA A 264 -22.17 13.53 -6.46
N GLU A 265 -22.35 13.25 -7.76
CA GLU A 265 -23.67 13.11 -8.40
C GLU A 265 -24.44 11.89 -7.86
N LEU A 266 -23.75 10.82 -7.46
CA LEU A 266 -24.35 9.58 -6.93
C LEU A 266 -24.48 9.60 -5.39
N ALA A 267 -24.07 10.69 -4.74
CA ALA A 267 -24.19 10.87 -3.30
C ALA A 267 -25.53 11.55 -2.93
N PRO A 268 -26.23 11.10 -1.88
CA PRO A 268 -27.49 11.71 -1.45
C PRO A 268 -27.34 13.22 -1.16
N ASP A 269 -28.26 14.02 -1.70
CA ASP A 269 -28.26 15.49 -1.62
C ASP A 269 -29.17 16.05 -0.52
N ASP A 270 -29.90 15.19 0.19
CA ASP A 270 -30.73 15.47 1.36
C ASP A 270 -30.12 15.00 2.70
N LYS A 271 -29.22 14.00 2.64
CA LYS A 271 -28.71 13.31 3.82
C LYS A 271 -27.57 14.07 4.51
N MET A 272 -27.84 14.52 5.73
CA MET A 272 -26.87 15.16 6.63
C MET A 272 -26.27 14.15 7.63
N ILE A 273 -25.03 14.36 8.01
CA ILE A 273 -24.35 13.67 9.13
C ILE A 273 -23.80 14.68 10.13
N ARG A 274 -23.98 14.41 11.42
CA ARG A 274 -23.50 15.27 12.51
C ARG A 274 -22.14 14.81 13.01
N VAL A 275 -21.13 15.67 12.91
CA VAL A 275 -19.76 15.43 13.34
C VAL A 275 -19.48 16.24 14.60
N SER A 276 -19.14 15.57 15.70
CA SER A 276 -18.78 16.26 16.95
C SER A 276 -17.46 17.01 16.81
N GLY A 277 -17.45 18.29 17.20
CA GLY A 277 -16.23 19.11 17.25
C GLY A 277 -15.32 18.76 18.43
N ARG A 278 -14.50 19.72 18.88
CA ARG A 278 -13.74 19.60 20.15
C ARG A 278 -14.67 19.88 21.33
N THR A 279 -15.63 20.80 21.17
CA THR A 279 -16.73 21.03 22.12
C THR A 279 -18.09 20.66 21.52
N ALA A 280 -19.12 20.49 22.36
CA ALA A 280 -20.48 20.19 21.91
C ALA A 280 -21.12 21.33 21.08
N ARG A 281 -20.63 22.57 21.22
CA ARG A 281 -21.06 23.74 20.43
C ARG A 281 -20.41 23.79 19.04
N GLU A 282 -19.32 23.07 18.83
CA GLU A 282 -18.62 22.92 17.54
C GLU A 282 -19.12 21.71 16.72
N ALA A 283 -20.22 21.06 17.14
CA ALA A 283 -20.81 19.98 16.34
C ALA A 283 -21.27 20.53 14.99
N LYS A 284 -20.76 19.95 13.90
CA LYS A 284 -21.00 20.40 12.52
C LYS A 284 -21.85 19.38 11.79
N ASP A 285 -22.95 19.84 11.21
CA ASP A 285 -23.75 19.04 10.29
C ASP A 285 -23.16 19.16 8.87
N ILE A 286 -22.96 18.03 8.19
CA ILE A 286 -22.29 17.92 6.90
C ILE A 286 -23.18 17.16 5.92
N LEU A 287 -23.42 17.72 4.73
CA LEU A 287 -24.18 17.04 3.68
C LEU A 287 -23.30 15.97 3.02
N LEU A 288 -23.86 14.77 2.76
CA LEU A 288 -23.10 13.70 2.12
C LEU A 288 -22.60 14.10 0.72
N ARG A 289 -23.42 14.80 -0.06
CA ARG A 289 -22.99 15.39 -1.33
C ARG A 289 -21.78 16.31 -1.20
N ASN A 290 -21.70 17.16 -0.18
CA ASN A 290 -20.55 18.04 0.04
C ASN A 290 -19.28 17.26 0.42
N LEU A 291 -19.42 16.17 1.20
CA LEU A 291 -18.31 15.26 1.49
C LEU A 291 -17.82 14.59 0.19
N ALA A 292 -18.75 14.09 -0.63
CA ALA A 292 -18.44 13.47 -1.91
C ALA A 292 -17.78 14.45 -2.90
N THR A 293 -18.22 15.71 -3.00
CA THR A 293 -17.57 16.73 -3.87
C THR A 293 -16.08 16.90 -3.54
N VAL A 294 -15.71 16.87 -2.26
CA VAL A 294 -14.31 16.98 -1.81
C VAL A 294 -13.51 15.72 -2.10
N ILE A 295 -14.15 14.55 -1.99
CA ILE A 295 -13.53 13.26 -2.31
C ILE A 295 -13.32 13.12 -3.81
N GLU A 296 -14.36 13.34 -4.62
CA GLU A 296 -14.34 13.29 -6.09
C GLU A 296 -13.26 14.20 -6.67
N ALA A 297 -13.13 15.44 -6.18
CA ALA A 297 -12.09 16.35 -6.66
C ALA A 297 -10.67 15.79 -6.49
N ARG A 298 -10.35 15.20 -5.32
CA ARG A 298 -9.03 14.60 -5.07
C ARG A 298 -8.87 13.23 -5.74
N ALA A 299 -9.94 12.45 -5.82
CA ALA A 299 -9.91 11.17 -6.51
C ALA A 299 -9.69 11.38 -8.02
N THR A 300 -10.30 12.42 -8.62
CA THR A 300 -10.09 12.83 -10.01
C THR A 300 -8.63 13.15 -10.28
N ASP A 301 -7.98 13.97 -9.42
CA ASP A 301 -6.53 14.24 -9.53
C ASP A 301 -5.72 12.91 -9.58
N ILE A 302 -6.05 11.92 -8.73
CA ILE A 302 -5.38 10.60 -8.73
C ILE A 302 -5.64 9.84 -10.04
N VAL A 303 -6.88 9.82 -10.54
CA VAL A 303 -7.22 9.15 -11.80
C VAL A 303 -6.54 9.80 -13.00
N GLU A 304 -6.45 11.13 -13.04
CA GLU A 304 -5.75 11.88 -14.08
C GLU A 304 -4.26 11.55 -14.12
N PHE A 305 -3.59 11.44 -12.96
CA PHE A 305 -2.20 10.97 -12.89
C PHE A 305 -2.07 9.52 -13.38
N VAL A 306 -2.92 8.60 -12.92
CA VAL A 306 -2.90 7.20 -13.39
C VAL A 306 -3.12 7.12 -14.91
N GLN A 307 -4.04 7.91 -15.46
CA GLN A 307 -4.27 7.97 -16.90
C GLN A 307 -3.05 8.57 -17.66
N GLN A 308 -2.30 9.48 -17.04
CA GLN A 308 -1.04 9.98 -17.59
C GLN A 308 0.02 8.87 -17.63
N GLU A 309 0.27 8.16 -16.52
CA GLU A 309 1.22 7.03 -16.47
C GLU A 309 0.87 5.94 -17.51
N ILE A 310 -0.42 5.60 -17.65
CA ILE A 310 -0.90 4.62 -18.65
C ILE A 310 -0.62 5.11 -20.09
N ARG A 311 -0.78 6.41 -20.39
CA ARG A 311 -0.41 6.98 -21.70
C ARG A 311 1.11 6.97 -21.91
N GLU A 312 1.88 7.39 -20.91
CA GLU A 312 3.34 7.47 -20.98
C GLU A 312 4.01 6.09 -21.09
N SER A 313 3.35 5.03 -20.64
CA SER A 313 3.77 3.65 -20.90
C SER A 313 3.86 3.30 -22.39
N GLY A 314 3.08 3.96 -23.25
CA GLY A 314 2.93 3.62 -24.68
C GLY A 314 1.97 2.46 -24.97
N TYR A 315 1.26 1.93 -23.97
CA TYR A 315 0.36 0.77 -24.11
C TYR A 315 -1.13 1.10 -23.91
N ALA A 316 -1.52 2.37 -23.73
CA ALA A 316 -2.91 2.77 -23.47
C ALA A 316 -3.94 2.20 -24.48
N GLU A 317 -3.58 2.11 -25.76
CA GLU A 317 -4.43 1.56 -26.84
C GLU A 317 -4.36 0.01 -26.94
N ARG A 318 -3.64 -0.65 -26.03
CA ARG A 318 -3.37 -2.09 -26.02
C ARG A 318 -3.84 -2.78 -24.73
N LEU A 319 -4.72 -2.14 -23.96
CA LEU A 319 -5.26 -2.68 -22.71
C LEU A 319 -6.65 -3.27 -22.96
N ALA A 320 -6.71 -4.45 -23.59
CA ALA A 320 -7.99 -5.09 -23.95
C ALA A 320 -8.90 -5.37 -22.74
N TYR A 321 -8.32 -5.60 -21.56
CA TYR A 321 -9.04 -5.80 -20.29
C TYR A 321 -9.16 -4.52 -19.45
N GLY A 322 -8.72 -3.36 -19.96
CA GLY A 322 -8.83 -2.08 -19.26
C GLY A 322 -8.01 -2.01 -17.96
N ILE A 323 -8.68 -1.64 -16.87
CA ILE A 323 -8.06 -1.33 -15.57
C ILE A 323 -8.59 -2.25 -14.46
N VAL A 324 -7.66 -2.80 -13.68
CA VAL A 324 -7.93 -3.54 -12.45
C VAL A 324 -7.55 -2.68 -11.24
N LEU A 325 -8.54 -2.18 -10.52
CA LEU A 325 -8.36 -1.43 -9.28
C LEU A 325 -8.15 -2.37 -8.09
N THR A 326 -7.20 -2.01 -7.23
CA THR A 326 -6.95 -2.72 -5.97
C THR A 326 -6.45 -1.76 -4.88
N GLY A 327 -6.05 -2.31 -3.74
CA GLY A 327 -5.60 -1.57 -2.58
C GLY A 327 -6.71 -1.16 -1.62
N GLY A 328 -6.30 -0.53 -0.52
CA GLY A 328 -7.24 -0.08 0.52
C GLY A 328 -8.30 0.89 0.00
N SER A 329 -7.94 1.78 -0.93
CA SER A 329 -8.85 2.83 -1.42
C SER A 329 -9.78 2.37 -2.54
N ALA A 330 -9.56 1.18 -3.14
CA ALA A 330 -10.52 0.61 -4.09
C ALA A 330 -11.88 0.23 -3.45
N GLN A 331 -11.96 0.25 -2.11
CA GLN A 331 -13.22 0.11 -1.35
C GLN A 331 -14.02 1.42 -1.24
N LEU A 332 -13.49 2.55 -1.72
CA LEU A 332 -14.23 3.80 -1.76
C LEU A 332 -15.41 3.67 -2.73
N LYS A 333 -16.63 3.94 -2.26
CA LYS A 333 -17.86 3.81 -3.06
C LYS A 333 -17.74 4.62 -4.37
N ASP A 334 -18.18 4.01 -5.47
CA ASP A 334 -18.23 4.60 -6.82
C ASP A 334 -16.85 4.96 -7.43
N ILE A 335 -15.73 4.44 -6.89
CA ILE A 335 -14.38 4.71 -7.43
C ILE A 335 -14.16 4.11 -8.82
N ASP A 336 -14.74 2.94 -9.10
CA ASP A 336 -14.71 2.31 -10.42
C ASP A 336 -15.47 3.15 -11.46
N GLU A 337 -16.61 3.74 -11.08
CA GLU A 337 -17.40 4.65 -11.91
C GLU A 337 -16.62 5.92 -12.22
N LEU A 338 -15.91 6.51 -11.25
CA LEU A 338 -15.04 7.65 -11.48
C LEU A 338 -13.91 7.29 -12.47
N PHE A 339 -13.26 6.15 -12.29
CA PHE A 339 -12.24 5.67 -13.23
C PHE A 339 -12.82 5.47 -14.64
N ARG A 340 -14.00 4.83 -14.79
CA ARG A 340 -14.66 4.66 -16.11
C ARG A 340 -14.95 6.01 -16.76
N ARG A 341 -15.46 7.00 -16.01
CA ARG A 341 -15.77 8.36 -16.50
C ARG A 341 -14.54 9.14 -16.99
N VAL A 342 -13.42 9.06 -16.26
CA VAL A 342 -12.21 9.84 -16.57
C VAL A 342 -11.31 9.13 -17.59
N THR A 343 -11.19 7.79 -17.49
CA THR A 343 -10.27 7.02 -18.35
C THR A 343 -10.88 6.63 -19.69
N GLY A 344 -12.20 6.41 -19.75
CA GLY A 344 -12.87 5.83 -20.90
C GLY A 344 -12.60 4.32 -21.10
N MET A 345 -11.92 3.67 -20.15
CA MET A 345 -11.60 2.24 -20.16
C MET A 345 -12.61 1.46 -19.31
N ASP A 346 -12.73 0.15 -19.56
CA ASP A 346 -13.39 -0.76 -18.64
C ASP A 346 -12.60 -0.87 -17.33
N VAL A 347 -13.32 -1.04 -16.21
CA VAL A 347 -12.73 -1.05 -14.87
C VAL A 347 -13.40 -2.12 -14.01
N ARG A 348 -12.58 -2.94 -13.34
CA ARG A 348 -13.02 -3.87 -12.28
C ARG A 348 -12.23 -3.65 -10.99
N ILE A 349 -12.86 -3.85 -9.84
CA ILE A 349 -12.17 -3.94 -8.54
C ILE A 349 -11.80 -5.42 -8.29
N ALA A 350 -10.59 -5.68 -7.80
CA ALA A 350 -10.11 -7.03 -7.55
C ALA A 350 -9.71 -7.30 -6.09
N ALA A 351 -10.14 -8.44 -5.56
CA ALA A 351 -9.63 -9.05 -4.34
C ALA A 351 -8.58 -10.12 -4.68
N PRO A 352 -7.81 -10.64 -3.70
CA PRO A 352 -6.87 -11.73 -3.94
C PRO A 352 -7.64 -13.03 -4.21
N GLU A 353 -7.53 -13.54 -5.43
CA GLU A 353 -8.30 -14.72 -5.87
C GLU A 353 -7.41 -15.86 -6.37
N ILE A 354 -6.21 -15.53 -6.86
CA ILE A 354 -5.42 -16.40 -7.73
C ILE A 354 -4.39 -17.19 -6.90
N ASN A 355 -4.26 -18.48 -7.20
CA ASN A 355 -3.34 -19.43 -6.56
C ASN A 355 -3.51 -19.62 -5.04
N LEU A 356 -4.65 -19.19 -4.46
CA LEU A 356 -4.99 -19.41 -3.06
C LEU A 356 -5.84 -20.67 -2.85
N ASP A 357 -5.72 -21.28 -1.67
CA ASP A 357 -6.64 -22.31 -1.19
C ASP A 357 -7.99 -21.68 -0.78
N GLU A 358 -9.07 -22.14 -1.42
CA GLU A 358 -10.45 -21.67 -1.23
C GLU A 358 -10.87 -21.70 0.24
N ALA A 359 -10.44 -22.70 1.01
CA ALA A 359 -10.79 -22.86 2.42
C ALA A 359 -10.25 -21.74 3.33
N THR A 360 -9.25 -20.98 2.88
CA THR A 360 -8.58 -19.92 3.67
C THR A 360 -8.64 -18.54 3.02
N ARG A 361 -9.07 -18.44 1.76
CA ARG A 361 -9.17 -17.21 0.97
C ARG A 361 -10.00 -16.10 1.65
N GLU A 362 -11.04 -16.45 2.39
CA GLU A 362 -11.90 -15.48 3.11
C GLU A 362 -11.11 -14.59 4.09
N LEU A 363 -9.99 -15.08 4.65
CA LEU A 363 -9.13 -14.31 5.54
C LEU A 363 -8.48 -13.08 4.87
N VAL A 364 -8.48 -13.03 3.53
CA VAL A 364 -7.86 -11.96 2.72
C VAL A 364 -8.79 -11.43 1.63
N ALA A 365 -10.11 -11.68 1.68
CA ALA A 365 -11.06 -11.39 0.59
C ALA A 365 -11.28 -9.89 0.25
N GLY A 366 -10.49 -8.96 0.80
CA GLY A 366 -10.54 -7.53 0.49
C GLY A 366 -9.37 -7.05 -0.38
N PRO A 367 -9.56 -6.04 -1.26
CA PRO A 367 -8.51 -5.49 -2.12
C PRO A 367 -7.32 -4.92 -1.34
N ALA A 368 -7.52 -4.55 -0.07
CA ALA A 368 -6.46 -4.11 0.85
C ALA A 368 -5.37 -5.16 1.14
N TYR A 369 -5.61 -6.45 0.84
CA TYR A 369 -4.67 -7.54 1.07
C TYR A 369 -3.91 -8.00 -0.18
N VAL A 370 -4.27 -7.50 -1.37
CA VAL A 370 -3.72 -7.94 -2.66
C VAL A 370 -2.21 -7.87 -2.72
N THR A 371 -1.63 -6.77 -2.24
CA THR A 371 -0.17 -6.57 -2.27
C THR A 371 0.56 -7.49 -1.31
N ALA A 372 0.03 -7.70 -0.10
CA ALA A 372 0.55 -8.69 0.85
C ALA A 372 0.46 -10.13 0.33
N VAL A 373 -0.65 -10.51 -0.33
CA VAL A 373 -0.80 -11.81 -0.99
C VAL A 373 0.17 -11.95 -2.17
N GLY A 374 0.35 -10.90 -2.97
CA GLY A 374 1.31 -10.88 -4.08
C GLY A 374 2.76 -11.12 -3.62
N ILE A 375 3.18 -10.44 -2.55
CA ILE A 375 4.49 -10.65 -1.90
C ILE A 375 4.62 -12.10 -1.41
N LEU A 376 3.54 -12.66 -0.83
CA LEU A 376 3.50 -14.02 -0.33
C LEU A 376 3.61 -15.07 -1.45
N LEU A 377 2.88 -14.89 -2.55
CA LEU A 377 2.93 -15.74 -3.74
C LEU A 377 4.33 -15.72 -4.39
N ARG A 378 4.91 -14.52 -4.59
CA ARG A 378 6.28 -14.38 -5.09
C ARG A 378 7.30 -15.01 -4.15
N GLY A 379 7.16 -14.78 -2.83
CA GLY A 379 8.00 -15.37 -1.80
C GLY A 379 7.98 -16.90 -1.81
N ALA A 380 6.78 -17.50 -1.90
CA ALA A 380 6.60 -18.96 -1.94
C ALA A 380 7.20 -19.60 -3.22
N GLY A 381 7.35 -18.83 -4.30
CA GLY A 381 8.10 -19.23 -5.50
C GLY A 381 9.62 -19.22 -5.32
N LEU A 382 10.17 -18.41 -4.40
CA LEU A 382 11.61 -18.33 -4.11
C LEU A 382 12.05 -19.24 -2.97
N GLY A 383 11.22 -19.45 -1.96
CA GLY A 383 11.55 -20.31 -0.82
C GLY A 383 10.65 -20.15 0.39
N ALA A 384 10.82 -21.05 1.35
CA ALA A 384 10.20 -20.96 2.66
C ALA A 384 11.04 -20.11 3.62
N CYS A 385 10.38 -19.48 4.58
CA CYS A 385 11.00 -18.70 5.64
C CYS A 385 11.31 -19.59 6.85
N ASN A 386 12.49 -19.42 7.46
CA ASN A 386 12.78 -20.04 8.74
C ASN A 386 11.91 -19.42 9.85
N VAL A 387 11.24 -20.29 10.59
CA VAL A 387 10.56 -20.00 11.85
C VAL A 387 11.04 -20.97 12.94
N ILE A 388 10.99 -20.53 14.18
CA ILE A 388 11.32 -21.33 15.36
C ILE A 388 10.00 -21.68 16.08
N GLU A 389 9.77 -22.95 16.43
CA GLU A 389 8.59 -23.34 17.22
C GLU A 389 8.66 -22.73 18.63
N ASP A 390 7.64 -21.97 19.03
CA ASP A 390 7.56 -21.47 20.41
C ASP A 390 6.91 -22.51 21.32
N ARG A 391 7.76 -23.37 21.89
CA ARG A 391 7.35 -24.40 22.86
C ARG A 391 6.79 -23.82 24.15
N SER A 392 6.99 -22.54 24.46
CA SER A 392 6.42 -21.90 25.66
C SER A 392 4.94 -21.56 25.47
N ALA A 393 4.55 -21.09 24.28
CA ALA A 393 3.14 -20.87 23.92
C ALA A 393 2.34 -22.18 23.90
N ALA A 394 2.94 -23.26 23.39
CA ALA A 394 2.31 -24.59 23.34
C ALA A 394 1.94 -25.15 24.73
N ALA A 395 2.75 -24.88 25.76
CA ALA A 395 2.50 -25.36 27.13
C ALA A 395 1.27 -24.69 27.80
N SER A 396 0.87 -23.50 27.33
CA SER A 396 -0.28 -22.76 27.85
C SER A 396 -1.61 -23.20 27.21
N ARG A 397 -1.57 -23.89 26.06
CA ARG A 397 -2.77 -24.40 25.36
C ARG A 397 -3.23 -25.75 25.95
N ARG A 398 -3.73 -25.74 27.20
CA ARG A 398 -4.52 -26.88 27.71
C ARG A 398 -5.89 -26.91 27.01
N PRO A 399 -6.39 -28.08 26.57
CA PRO A 399 -7.76 -28.18 26.09
C PRO A 399 -8.71 -27.83 27.23
N VAL A 400 -9.63 -26.90 26.99
CA VAL A 400 -10.73 -26.62 27.91
C VAL A 400 -11.68 -27.81 27.86
N ASN A 401 -11.75 -28.58 28.96
CA ASN A 401 -12.74 -29.65 29.07
C ASN A 401 -14.15 -29.08 28.86
N PRO A 402 -15.03 -29.74 28.09
CA PRO A 402 -16.41 -29.31 27.96
C PRO A 402 -17.05 -29.17 29.35
N MET A 403 -17.69 -28.03 29.63
CA MET A 403 -18.43 -27.87 30.88
C MET A 403 -19.57 -28.91 30.92
N PRO A 404 -19.82 -29.56 32.07
CA PRO A 404 -20.96 -30.47 32.20
C PRO A 404 -22.28 -29.70 31.99
N PRO A 405 -23.32 -30.34 31.42
CA PRO A 405 -24.58 -29.67 31.10
C PRO A 405 -25.24 -29.09 32.35
N THR A 406 -25.65 -27.82 32.26
CA THR A 406 -26.35 -27.10 33.31
C THR A 406 -27.70 -27.74 33.63
N GLN A 407 -27.92 -28.08 34.91
CA GLN A 407 -29.24 -28.54 35.37
C GLN A 407 -30.26 -27.38 35.32
N PRO A 408 -31.55 -27.66 35.03
CA PRO A 408 -32.60 -26.63 35.04
C PRO A 408 -32.77 -26.01 36.42
N PHE A 409 -32.85 -24.68 36.46
CA PHE A 409 -33.16 -23.92 37.69
C PHE A 409 -34.57 -24.27 38.20
N GLN A 410 -34.68 -24.66 39.48
CA GLN A 410 -35.96 -24.68 40.20
C GLN A 410 -36.11 -23.39 41.02
N PRO A 411 -37.25 -22.67 40.92
CA PRO A 411 -37.47 -21.46 41.71
C PRO A 411 -37.72 -21.80 43.19
N ALA A 412 -37.00 -21.13 44.09
CA ALA A 412 -37.14 -21.33 45.53
C ALA A 412 -38.41 -20.64 46.09
N GLN A 413 -39.07 -21.29 47.05
CA GLN A 413 -40.24 -20.75 47.74
C GLN A 413 -39.86 -19.63 48.75
N PRO A 414 -40.70 -18.59 48.93
CA PRO A 414 -40.43 -17.51 49.87
C PRO A 414 -40.53 -17.97 51.33
N ARG A 415 -39.66 -17.43 52.20
CA ARG A 415 -39.70 -17.62 53.66
C ARG A 415 -40.30 -16.40 54.37
N PRO A 416 -40.93 -16.54 55.56
CA PRO A 416 -41.60 -15.45 56.26
C PRO A 416 -40.65 -14.46 56.93
N TYR A 417 -41.13 -13.23 57.13
CA TYR A 417 -40.43 -12.14 57.80
C TYR A 417 -40.28 -12.36 59.32
N ALA A 418 -39.21 -11.80 59.90
CA ALA A 418 -39.02 -11.65 61.35
C ALA A 418 -38.77 -10.16 61.70
N PRO A 419 -39.17 -9.68 62.89
CA PRO A 419 -39.28 -8.24 63.18
C PRO A 419 -37.97 -7.56 63.60
N THR A 420 -37.87 -6.27 63.29
CA THR A 420 -36.73 -5.40 63.58
C THR A 420 -36.66 -4.92 65.04
N ARG A 421 -35.45 -4.74 65.56
CA ARG A 421 -35.18 -3.95 66.79
C ARG A 421 -34.69 -2.54 66.41
N PRO A 422 -34.98 -1.50 67.23
CA PRO A 422 -34.55 -0.13 66.95
C PRO A 422 -33.07 0.12 67.29
N VAL A 423 -32.46 1.08 66.61
CA VAL A 423 -31.10 1.58 66.88
C VAL A 423 -31.18 3.08 67.21
N ASN A 424 -30.48 3.50 68.27
CA ASN A 424 -30.48 4.89 68.75
C ASN A 424 -29.76 5.85 67.80
N THR A 425 -30.27 7.07 67.70
CA THR A 425 -29.64 8.22 67.05
C THR A 425 -28.57 8.86 67.93
N THR A 426 -27.41 9.17 67.36
CA THR A 426 -26.46 10.18 67.85
C THR A 426 -26.10 11.15 66.73
N GLN A 427 -26.14 12.46 67.03
CA GLN A 427 -25.92 13.55 66.07
C GLN A 427 -24.42 13.90 65.94
N PRO A 428 -23.94 14.29 64.74
CA PRO A 428 -22.71 15.08 64.60
C PRO A 428 -22.95 16.58 64.85
N LYS A 429 -21.95 17.28 65.39
CA LYS A 429 -21.95 18.74 65.62
C LYS A 429 -21.59 19.55 64.36
N PRO A 430 -21.86 20.87 64.32
CA PRO A 430 -21.48 21.75 63.21
C PRO A 430 -19.97 22.05 63.19
N VAL A 431 -19.44 22.43 62.03
CA VAL A 431 -18.06 22.94 61.85
C VAL A 431 -18.12 24.43 61.52
N GLU A 432 -17.28 25.22 62.19
CA GLU A 432 -17.20 26.68 62.06
C GLU A 432 -16.38 27.15 60.85
N GLN A 433 -16.61 28.40 60.44
CA GLN A 433 -15.87 29.09 59.37
C GLN A 433 -14.81 30.04 59.95
N THR A 434 -13.61 30.07 59.36
CA THR A 434 -12.59 31.15 59.30
C THR A 434 -11.35 30.56 58.59
N GLN A 435 -10.45 31.26 57.88
CA GLN A 435 -10.26 32.69 57.55
C GLN A 435 -9.51 32.82 56.19
N GLN A 436 -9.36 34.03 55.64
CA GLN A 436 -8.78 34.33 54.32
C GLN A 436 -7.24 34.51 54.34
N ALA A 437 -6.58 34.34 53.18
CA ALA A 437 -5.56 35.24 52.55
C ALA A 437 -4.69 34.50 51.49
N PRO A 438 -4.00 35.18 50.56
CA PRO A 438 -4.51 36.22 49.66
C PRO A 438 -4.20 35.91 48.16
N GLN A 439 -4.76 36.72 47.24
CA GLN A 439 -4.42 36.73 45.81
C GLN A 439 -3.18 37.61 45.53
N PRO A 440 -2.45 37.40 44.42
CA PRO A 440 -1.73 38.45 43.72
C PRO A 440 -2.64 39.11 42.65
N GLU A 441 -2.65 40.44 42.64
CA GLU A 441 -3.31 41.30 41.64
C GLU A 441 -2.40 41.57 40.42
N PRO A 442 -2.91 42.14 39.31
CA PRO A 442 -2.18 42.27 38.05
C PRO A 442 -1.36 43.56 37.94
N GLU A 443 -0.26 43.51 37.20
CA GLU A 443 0.39 44.70 36.64
C GLU A 443 -0.07 44.95 35.20
N ALA A 444 -0.15 46.23 34.82
CA ALA A 444 -0.54 46.73 33.51
C ALA A 444 0.47 47.78 33.02
N GLU A 445 0.27 48.28 31.80
CA GLU A 445 1.16 49.20 31.05
C GLU A 445 2.39 48.47 30.45
N GLU A 446 2.80 48.68 29.19
CA GLU A 446 2.54 49.78 28.26
C GLU A 446 2.47 49.29 26.79
N MET A 447 1.80 50.03 25.88
CA MET A 447 1.87 49.85 24.41
C MET A 447 2.81 50.91 23.81
N PRO A 448 3.56 50.61 22.74
CA PRO A 448 3.10 50.97 21.38
C PRO A 448 3.50 49.91 20.31
N GLU A 449 3.22 49.99 19.00
CA GLU A 449 2.48 50.94 18.13
C GLU A 449 1.33 50.21 17.36
N THR A 450 0.76 50.83 16.32
CA THR A 450 -0.22 50.28 15.36
C THR A 450 0.42 49.68 14.08
N PRO A 451 -0.26 48.77 13.37
CA PRO A 451 0.22 48.19 12.11
C PRO A 451 -0.03 49.09 10.89
N GLU A 452 0.88 49.06 9.91
CA GLU A 452 0.61 49.65 8.59
C GLU A 452 -0.47 48.86 7.84
N THR A 453 -1.47 49.59 7.36
CA THR A 453 -2.46 49.09 6.41
C THR A 453 -1.92 49.22 4.99
N ILE A 454 -1.92 48.11 4.23
CA ILE A 454 -1.93 48.18 2.77
C ILE A 454 -3.27 47.61 2.30
N ALA A 455 -4.02 48.46 1.60
CA ALA A 455 -5.36 48.16 1.15
C ALA A 455 -5.39 47.18 -0.04
N THR A 456 -6.53 46.51 -0.15
CA THR A 456 -6.98 45.71 -1.28
C THR A 456 -6.79 46.38 -2.64
N GLN A 457 -6.30 45.60 -3.62
CA GLN A 457 -6.86 45.64 -4.97
C GLN A 457 -7.26 44.23 -5.41
N ALA A 458 -8.54 44.06 -5.70
CA ALA A 458 -9.09 42.86 -6.29
C ALA A 458 -9.36 43.11 -7.78
N THR A 459 -8.64 42.41 -8.66
CA THR A 459 -9.00 42.25 -10.07
C THR A 459 -8.47 40.92 -10.59
N GLY A 460 -9.19 40.28 -11.52
CA GLY A 460 -8.63 39.25 -12.40
C GLY A 460 -8.83 37.81 -11.93
N SER A 461 -9.98 37.22 -12.29
CA SER A 461 -10.15 35.77 -12.33
C SER A 461 -9.20 35.15 -13.36
N GLY A 462 -8.23 34.35 -12.90
CA GLY A 462 -7.36 33.55 -13.75
C GLY A 462 -7.04 32.23 -13.08
N LYS A 463 -7.42 31.10 -13.69
CA LYS A 463 -7.00 29.76 -13.25
C LYS A 463 -5.48 29.69 -13.33
N LYS A 464 -4.79 29.79 -12.19
CA LYS A 464 -3.38 29.40 -12.10
C LYS A 464 -3.32 27.88 -12.15
N GLU A 465 -3.04 27.32 -13.33
CA GLU A 465 -2.53 25.96 -13.42
C GLU A 465 -1.29 25.86 -12.51
N ARG A 466 -1.38 25.05 -11.45
CA ARG A 466 -0.23 24.74 -10.61
C ARG A 466 0.72 23.91 -11.46
N ASN A 467 1.85 24.50 -11.82
CA ASN A 467 2.81 23.91 -12.75
C ASN A 467 3.64 22.78 -12.10
N TRP A 468 2.96 21.71 -11.69
CA TRP A 468 3.57 20.45 -11.25
C TRP A 468 4.09 19.65 -12.46
N ARG A 469 3.45 19.79 -13.62
CA ARG A 469 3.90 19.20 -14.91
C ARG A 469 5.39 19.45 -15.17
N ASN A 470 5.87 20.69 -15.01
CA ASN A 470 7.29 21.02 -15.22
C ASN A 470 8.22 20.57 -14.08
N ILE A 471 7.71 20.21 -12.90
CA ILE A 471 8.53 19.71 -11.78
C ILE A 471 8.78 18.22 -11.97
N PHE A 472 7.74 17.42 -12.21
CA PHE A 472 7.89 15.98 -12.45
C PHE A 472 8.69 15.70 -13.73
N LYS A 473 8.39 16.41 -14.83
CA LYS A 473 9.12 16.23 -16.09
C LYS A 473 10.61 16.54 -15.97
N LYS A 474 11.00 17.60 -15.24
CA LYS A 474 12.43 17.95 -15.04
C LYS A 474 13.20 16.96 -14.16
N THR A 475 12.51 16.19 -13.31
CA THR A 475 13.12 15.12 -12.51
C THR A 475 13.28 13.85 -13.33
N LEU A 476 12.28 13.51 -14.16
CA LEU A 476 12.33 12.37 -15.09
C LEU A 476 13.40 12.55 -16.18
N ASP A 477 13.39 13.67 -16.90
CA ASP A 477 14.29 13.91 -18.04
C ASP A 477 15.77 13.82 -17.61
N LYS A 478 16.15 14.45 -16.48
CA LYS A 478 17.53 14.47 -15.96
C LYS A 478 18.06 13.14 -15.42
N ILE A 479 17.19 12.19 -15.10
CA ILE A 479 17.58 10.87 -14.58
C ILE A 479 17.69 9.85 -15.71
N ASN A 480 16.92 10.04 -16.79
CA ASN A 480 17.04 9.21 -18.00
C ASN A 480 18.34 9.49 -18.77
N GLU A 481 18.87 10.72 -18.71
CA GLU A 481 20.20 11.08 -19.22
C GLU A 481 21.31 10.18 -18.62
N GLY A 482 21.20 9.76 -17.35
CA GLY A 482 22.20 8.90 -16.70
C GLY A 482 22.30 7.46 -17.26
N PHE A 483 21.31 7.01 -18.05
CA PHE A 483 21.36 5.72 -18.76
C PHE A 483 21.81 5.85 -20.23
N ASN A 484 21.82 7.06 -20.78
CA ASN A 484 22.25 7.34 -22.15
C ASN A 484 23.65 7.99 -22.23
N ALA A 485 24.11 8.66 -21.16
CA ALA A 485 25.38 9.40 -21.13
C ALA A 485 26.64 8.52 -21.03
N ALA A 486 26.50 7.19 -21.14
CA ALA A 486 27.63 6.25 -21.14
C ALA A 486 28.18 5.94 -22.55
N ASP A 487 27.49 6.38 -23.61
CA ASP A 487 27.84 6.08 -25.01
C ASP A 487 28.65 7.20 -25.70
N ASP A 488 28.92 8.33 -25.02
CA ASP A 488 29.57 9.54 -25.60
C ASP A 488 31.06 9.73 -25.21
N GLU A 489 31.74 8.69 -24.68
CA GLU A 489 33.22 8.65 -24.56
C GLU A 489 33.83 7.54 -25.45
N GLU A 490 33.91 7.81 -26.76
CA GLU A 490 34.73 7.02 -27.70
C GLU A 490 36.23 7.43 -27.64
N ILE A 491 37.08 6.40 -27.49
CA ILE A 491 38.46 6.21 -28.04
C ILE A 491 39.51 7.31 -27.78
#